data_AF-A0AAQ3K3W2-F1
#
_entry.id   AF-A0AAQ3K3W2-F1
#
_cell.length_a   1.000
_cell.length_b   1.000
_cell.length_c   1.000
_cell.angle_alpha   90.00
_cell.angle_beta   90.00
_cell.angle_gamma   90.00
#
_symmetry.space_group_name_H-M   'P 1'
#
loop_
_entity.id
_entity.type
_entity.pdbx_description
1 polymer ?
#
loop_
_entity_poly.entity_id
_entity_poly.type
_entity_poly.pdbx_seq_one_letter_code
_entity_poly.pdbx_strand_id
1 'polypeptide(L)'
;MSLLVAATPKDCSKQGLRFPKLNKKLLYTVSSLHISLLFLIFLLSLTLHPSKPEFYLKDTAVYQLALFAAPASRLLNSTIQTIIVSCNPNSRVGIYYDWLRTYTAYKGQQITADAVLPPF
;
A
#
# COMPACT_ATOMS: atom_id res chain seq x y z
N MET A 1 46.02 -13.63 73.65
CA MET A 1 44.64 -13.23 73.26
C MET A 1 44.59 -13.21 71.76
N SER A 2 43.92 -14.21 71.18
CA SER A 2 44.09 -14.61 69.79
C SER A 2 43.29 -13.75 68.81
N LEU A 3 43.90 -13.62 67.65
CA LEU A 3 43.56 -12.88 66.44
C LEU A 3 42.08 -12.97 66.00
N LEU A 4 41.64 -11.84 65.44
CA LEU A 4 40.43 -11.59 64.66
C LEU A 4 40.11 -12.73 63.67
N VAL A 5 38.93 -13.35 63.83
CA VAL A 5 38.29 -14.12 62.77
C VAL A 5 37.30 -13.19 62.09
N ALA A 6 37.78 -12.46 61.08
CA ALA A 6 36.92 -11.81 60.11
C ALA A 6 36.39 -12.90 59.15
N ALA A 7 35.09 -13.20 59.23
CA ALA A 7 34.44 -14.05 58.26
C ALA A 7 34.23 -13.28 56.94
N THR A 8 35.01 -13.60 55.92
CA THR A 8 34.55 -13.58 54.52
C THR A 8 34.17 -15.03 54.16
N PRO A 9 33.35 -15.35 53.13
CA PRO A 9 32.92 -14.54 51.99
C PRO A 9 31.42 -14.71 51.62
N LYS A 10 30.90 -13.90 50.70
CA LYS A 10 29.83 -14.36 49.79
C LYS A 10 30.16 -13.88 48.39
N ASP A 11 30.78 -14.78 47.64
CA ASP A 11 30.91 -14.69 46.19
C ASP A 11 29.54 -14.42 45.57
N CYS A 12 29.37 -13.23 45.00
CA CYS A 12 28.34 -12.99 43.99
C CYS A 12 28.79 -13.67 42.69
N SER A 13 28.76 -15.01 42.68
CA SER A 13 29.03 -15.81 41.51
C SER A 13 27.90 -15.61 40.49
N LYS A 14 28.27 -14.92 39.41
CA LYS A 14 27.61 -14.78 38.11
C LYS A 14 26.37 -15.68 37.95
N GLN A 15 25.20 -15.07 38.09
CA GLN A 15 23.95 -15.67 37.66
C GLN A 15 23.94 -15.69 36.13
N GLY A 16 24.70 -16.62 35.55
CA GLY A 16 24.69 -16.88 34.12
C GLY A 16 23.28 -17.29 33.74
N LEU A 17 22.66 -16.56 32.81
CA LEU A 17 21.42 -17.01 32.17
C LEU A 17 21.65 -18.45 31.70
N ARG A 18 21.05 -19.41 32.40
CA ARG A 18 21.00 -20.80 31.96
C ARG A 18 20.03 -20.85 30.79
N PHE A 19 20.55 -20.61 29.59
CA PHE A 19 19.85 -20.99 28.38
C PHE A 19 19.72 -22.51 28.40
N PRO A 20 18.50 -23.07 28.34
CA PRO A 20 18.33 -24.52 28.27
C PRO A 20 19.09 -25.03 27.05
N LYS A 21 19.73 -26.20 27.17
CA LYS A 21 20.40 -26.87 26.04
C LYS A 21 19.33 -27.18 24.99
N LEU A 22 19.11 -26.25 24.07
CA LEU A 22 18.11 -26.38 23.03
C LEU A 22 18.52 -27.55 22.13
N ASN A 23 17.63 -28.52 21.99
CA ASN A 23 17.94 -29.75 21.28
C ASN A 23 18.23 -29.39 19.82
N LYS A 24 19.43 -29.72 19.31
CA LYS A 24 19.85 -29.31 17.95
C LYS A 24 18.82 -29.73 16.89
N LYS A 25 18.19 -30.90 17.06
CA LYS A 25 17.10 -31.40 16.20
C LYS A 25 15.84 -30.50 16.22
N LEU A 26 15.47 -29.98 17.39
CA LEU A 26 14.35 -29.05 17.53
C LEU A 26 14.67 -27.70 16.87
N LEU A 27 15.92 -27.24 16.99
CA LEU A 27 16.38 -26.00 16.36
C LEU A 27 16.33 -26.08 14.83
N TYR A 28 16.78 -27.20 14.25
CA TYR A 28 16.72 -27.42 12.80
C TYR A 28 15.29 -27.53 12.27
N THR A 29 14.40 -28.20 13.02
CA THR A 29 12.98 -28.32 12.62
C THR A 29 12.27 -26.98 12.66
N VAL A 30 12.43 -26.20 13.74
CA VAL A 30 11.84 -24.85 13.83
C VAL A 30 12.39 -23.91 12.76
N SER A 31 13.70 -23.97 12.50
CA SER A 31 14.35 -23.18 11.44
C SER A 31 13.81 -23.55 10.06
N SER A 32 13.71 -24.84 9.74
CA SER A 32 13.15 -25.32 8.47
C SER A 32 11.70 -24.88 8.27
N LEU A 33 10.86 -24.94 9.31
CA LEU A 33 9.48 -24.46 9.26
C LEU A 33 9.42 -22.94 9.01
N HIS A 34 10.27 -22.15 9.67
CA HIS A 34 10.36 -20.71 9.42
C HIS A 34 10.77 -20.40 7.99
N ILE A 35 11.79 -21.09 7.46
CA ILE A 35 12.25 -20.90 6.08
C ILE A 35 11.13 -21.26 5.10
N SER A 36 10.43 -22.37 5.33
CA SER A 36 9.29 -22.78 4.49
C SER A 36 8.16 -21.75 4.50
N LEU A 37 7.82 -21.19 5.66
CA LEU A 37 6.79 -20.15 5.79
C LEU A 37 7.22 -18.87 5.07
N LEU A 38 8.46 -18.41 5.27
CA LEU A 38 9.01 -17.24 4.58
C LEU A 38 9.00 -17.44 3.07
N PHE A 39 9.34 -18.64 2.59
CA PHE A 39 9.32 -18.98 1.18
C PHE A 39 7.90 -18.93 0.60
N LEU A 40 6.90 -19.45 1.32
CA LEU A 40 5.51 -19.34 0.90
C LEU A 40 5.04 -17.89 0.80
N ILE A 41 5.34 -17.07 1.81
CA ILE A 41 5.02 -15.64 1.81
C ILE A 41 5.71 -14.93 0.64
N PHE A 42 6.97 -15.27 0.36
CA PHE A 42 7.72 -14.72 -0.77
C PHE A 42 7.07 -15.06 -2.11
N LEU A 43 6.68 -16.32 -2.32
CA LEU A 43 5.98 -16.75 -3.54
C LEU A 43 4.62 -16.05 -3.71
N LEU A 44 3.86 -15.93 -2.62
CA LEU A 44 2.60 -15.19 -2.60
C LEU A 44 2.83 -13.73 -2.95
N SER A 45 3.86 -13.09 -2.36
CA SER A 45 4.19 -11.69 -2.63
C SER A 45 4.64 -11.46 -4.08
N LEU A 46 5.35 -12.41 -4.69
CA LEU A 46 5.77 -12.31 -6.09
C LEU A 46 4.58 -12.50 -7.04
N THR A 47 3.66 -13.40 -6.70
CA THR A 47 2.48 -13.71 -7.51
C THR A 47 1.40 -12.63 -7.40
N LEU A 48 1.14 -12.16 -6.19
CA LEU A 48 0.17 -11.11 -5.88
C LEU A 48 0.80 -9.72 -5.90
N HIS A 49 2.05 -9.59 -6.41
CA HIS A 49 2.74 -8.31 -6.41
C HIS A 49 1.82 -7.25 -7.03
N PRO A 50 1.43 -6.21 -6.26
CA PRO A 50 0.49 -5.22 -6.73
C PRO A 50 1.15 -4.49 -7.89
N SER A 51 0.66 -4.75 -9.10
CA SER A 51 1.09 -4.02 -10.28
C SER A 51 0.28 -2.74 -10.35
N LYS A 52 0.93 -1.64 -10.73
CA LYS A 52 0.27 -0.34 -10.81
C LYS A 52 -0.81 -0.42 -11.90
N PRO A 53 -2.09 -0.15 -11.60
CA PRO A 53 -3.11 -0.05 -12.63
C PRO A 53 -2.82 1.18 -13.48
N GLU A 54 -2.94 1.02 -14.78
CA GLU A 54 -2.71 2.08 -15.76
C GLU A 54 -4.06 2.63 -16.22
N PHE A 55 -4.20 3.95 -16.23
CA PHE A 55 -5.41 4.60 -16.73
C PHE A 55 -5.09 5.32 -18.03
N TYR A 56 -5.85 5.03 -19.06
CA TYR A 56 -5.72 5.64 -20.37
C TYR A 56 -6.95 6.45 -20.70
N LEU A 57 -6.72 7.66 -21.21
CA LEU A 57 -7.76 8.45 -21.83
C LEU A 57 -7.93 7.95 -23.26
N LYS A 58 -9.01 7.21 -23.49
CA LYS A 58 -9.30 6.62 -24.80
C LYS A 58 -9.86 7.68 -25.76
N ASP A 59 -10.80 8.47 -25.27
CA ASP A 59 -11.44 9.51 -26.07
C ASP A 59 -11.95 10.65 -25.19
N THR A 60 -12.08 11.84 -25.76
CA THR A 60 -12.73 12.98 -25.14
C THR A 60 -13.44 13.81 -26.20
N ALA A 61 -14.75 13.91 -26.06
CA ALA A 61 -15.61 14.72 -26.90
C ALA A 61 -16.14 15.92 -26.10
N VAL A 62 -16.19 17.08 -26.76
CA VAL A 62 -16.79 18.29 -26.19
C VAL A 62 -18.04 18.62 -26.99
N TYR A 63 -19.17 18.65 -26.30
CA TYR A 63 -20.48 18.98 -26.83
C TYR A 63 -20.96 20.33 -26.31
N GLN A 64 -21.83 20.98 -27.09
CA GLN A 64 -22.58 22.18 -26.68
C GLN A 64 -21.69 23.33 -26.18
N LEU A 65 -20.56 23.58 -26.85
CA LEU A 65 -19.70 24.72 -26.56
C LEU A 65 -20.40 26.04 -26.98
N ALA A 66 -21.11 26.65 -26.04
CA ALA A 66 -21.88 27.87 -26.28
C ALA A 66 -21.33 29.03 -25.44
N LEU A 67 -21.04 30.15 -26.10
CA LEU A 67 -20.71 31.42 -25.44
C LEU A 67 -21.98 32.28 -25.34
N PHE A 68 -22.40 32.55 -24.11
CA PHE A 68 -23.43 33.53 -23.82
C PHE A 68 -22.78 34.85 -23.45
N ALA A 69 -22.96 35.85 -24.31
CA ALA A 69 -22.55 37.23 -24.04
C ALA A 69 -23.74 37.99 -23.44
N ALA A 70 -23.86 37.98 -22.11
CA ALA A 70 -24.70 38.94 -21.39
C ALA A 70 -23.86 40.21 -21.11
N PRO A 71 -24.46 41.41 -20.97
CA PRO A 71 -23.73 42.68 -20.92
C PRO A 71 -22.70 42.82 -19.80
N ALA A 72 -22.68 41.92 -18.81
CA ALA A 72 -21.72 41.91 -17.69
C ALA A 72 -20.95 40.59 -17.49
N SER A 73 -21.22 39.52 -18.24
CA SER A 73 -20.55 38.22 -18.05
C SER A 73 -20.54 37.39 -19.33
N ARG A 74 -19.35 36.91 -19.71
CA ARG A 74 -19.18 35.87 -20.75
C ARG A 74 -19.28 34.51 -20.09
N LEU A 75 -20.46 33.89 -20.16
CA LEU A 75 -20.68 32.54 -19.64
C LEU A 75 -20.38 31.54 -20.76
N LEU A 76 -19.50 30.57 -20.47
CA LEU A 76 -19.20 29.46 -21.37
C LEU A 76 -19.91 28.22 -20.84
N ASN A 77 -20.85 27.68 -21.61
CA ASN A 77 -21.45 26.38 -21.32
C ASN A 77 -20.78 25.34 -22.23
N SER A 78 -20.42 24.20 -21.67
CA SER A 78 -19.90 23.06 -22.41
C SER A 78 -20.18 21.76 -21.66
N THR A 79 -20.44 20.70 -22.41
CA THR A 79 -20.56 19.34 -21.89
C THR A 79 -19.36 18.54 -22.36
N ILE A 80 -18.62 17.94 -21.44
CA ILE A 80 -17.42 17.15 -21.77
C ILE A 80 -17.72 15.69 -21.48
N GLN A 81 -17.55 14.84 -22.49
CA GLN A 81 -17.67 13.39 -22.36
C GLN A 81 -16.29 12.77 -22.54
N THR A 82 -15.81 12.08 -21.52
CA THR A 82 -14.49 11.43 -21.54
C THR A 82 -14.65 9.93 -21.33
N ILE A 83 -13.97 9.14 -22.15
CA ILE A 83 -13.88 7.68 -22.01
C ILE A 83 -12.52 7.36 -21.41
N ILE A 84 -12.55 6.83 -20.20
CA ILE A 84 -11.37 6.36 -19.46
C ILE A 84 -11.37 4.85 -19.47
N VAL A 85 -10.21 4.27 -19.75
CA VAL A 85 -9.99 2.82 -19.71
C VAL A 85 -8.99 2.53 -18.60
N SER A 86 -9.35 1.62 -17.70
CA SER A 86 -8.44 1.07 -16.70
C SER A 86 -7.85 -0.24 -17.23
N CYS A 87 -6.53 -0.31 -17.30
CA CYS A 87 -5.77 -1.49 -17.67
C CYS A 87 -5.06 -2.02 -16.42
N ASN A 88 -5.40 -3.22 -16.00
CA ASN A 88 -4.67 -3.90 -14.94
C ASN A 88 -3.66 -4.89 -15.56
N PRO A 89 -2.35 -4.60 -15.50
CA PRO A 89 -1.33 -5.48 -16.05
C PRO A 89 -1.21 -6.81 -15.29
N ASN A 90 -1.72 -6.90 -14.06
CA ASN A 90 -1.75 -8.15 -13.31
C ASN A 90 -3.05 -8.92 -13.62
N SER A 91 -2.95 -9.96 -14.45
CA SER A 91 -4.07 -10.83 -14.80
C SER A 91 -4.52 -11.79 -13.68
N ARG A 92 -3.77 -11.89 -12.58
CA ARG A 92 -4.04 -12.83 -11.48
C ARG A 92 -4.92 -12.24 -10.38
N VAL A 93 -5.07 -10.92 -10.33
CA VAL A 93 -5.81 -10.21 -9.29
C VAL A 93 -6.70 -9.16 -9.95
N GLY A 94 -8.01 -9.20 -9.72
CA GLY A 94 -8.93 -8.14 -10.13
C GLY A 94 -8.87 -6.94 -9.16
N ILE A 95 -8.97 -5.72 -9.68
CA ILE A 95 -9.06 -4.50 -8.89
C ILE A 95 -10.47 -3.95 -9.08
N TYR A 96 -11.18 -3.74 -7.98
CA TYR A 96 -12.51 -3.13 -7.97
C TYR A 96 -12.41 -1.72 -7.42
N TYR A 97 -13.06 -0.77 -8.09
CA TYR A 97 -13.07 0.63 -7.66
C TYR A 97 -14.45 1.00 -7.16
N ASP A 98 -14.59 1.23 -5.86
CA ASP A 98 -15.88 1.68 -5.31
C ASP A 98 -16.13 3.15 -5.64
N TRP A 99 -15.18 4.02 -5.27
CA TRP A 99 -15.36 5.47 -5.29
C TRP A 99 -14.28 6.15 -6.13
N LEU A 100 -14.50 6.26 -7.44
CA LEU A 100 -13.65 7.03 -8.34
C LEU A 100 -14.29 8.39 -8.65
N ARG A 101 -13.51 9.47 -8.55
CA ARG A 101 -13.93 10.83 -8.92
C ARG A 101 -13.02 11.38 -10.00
N THR A 102 -13.61 12.07 -10.96
CA THR A 102 -12.87 12.73 -12.03
C THR A 102 -13.28 14.18 -12.13
N TYR A 103 -12.33 15.04 -12.47
CA TYR A 103 -12.60 16.43 -12.80
C TYR A 103 -11.80 16.79 -14.04
N THR A 104 -12.30 17.77 -14.78
CA THR A 104 -11.57 18.35 -15.90
C THR A 104 -10.89 19.63 -15.44
N ALA A 105 -9.60 19.74 -15.75
CA ALA A 105 -8.83 20.96 -15.57
C ALA A 105 -8.30 21.47 -16.91
N TYR A 106 -8.38 22.78 -17.10
CA TYR A 106 -7.79 23.49 -18.24
C TYR A 106 -6.75 24.48 -17.74
N LYS A 107 -5.52 24.39 -18.26
CA LYS A 107 -4.38 25.21 -17.82
C LYS A 107 -4.14 25.22 -16.29
N GLY A 108 -4.38 24.08 -15.63
CA GLY A 108 -4.20 23.94 -14.19
C GLY A 108 -5.38 24.44 -13.34
N GLN A 109 -6.45 24.95 -13.96
CA GLN A 109 -7.67 25.35 -13.26
C GLN A 109 -8.79 24.34 -13.51
N GLN A 110 -9.42 23.88 -12.43
CA GLN A 110 -10.60 23.03 -12.51
C GLN A 110 -11.77 23.80 -13.14
N ILE A 111 -12.29 23.28 -14.25
CA ILE A 111 -13.40 23.90 -15.01
C ILE A 111 -14.74 23.17 -14.82
N THR A 112 -14.72 22.00 -14.19
CA THR A 112 -15.90 21.16 -13.93
C THR A 112 -15.88 20.68 -12.49
N ALA A 113 -17.05 20.50 -11.88
CA ALA A 113 -17.16 19.85 -10.58
C ALA A 113 -16.75 18.37 -10.66
N ASP A 114 -16.45 17.77 -9.51
CA ASP A 114 -16.08 16.36 -9.43
C ASP A 114 -17.24 15.46 -9.88
N ALA A 115 -17.03 14.70 -10.95
CA ALA A 115 -17.95 13.68 -11.42
C ALA A 115 -17.62 12.34 -10.74
N VAL A 116 -18.62 11.71 -10.14
CA VAL A 116 -18.49 10.36 -9.57
C VAL A 116 -18.67 9.34 -10.68
N LEU A 117 -17.69 8.45 -10.84
CA LEU A 117 -17.80 7.32 -11.76
C LEU A 117 -18.54 6.17 -11.08
N PRO A 118 -19.29 5.36 -11.85
CA PRO A 118 -19.89 4.15 -11.33
C PRO A 118 -18.80 3.17 -10.87
N PRO A 119 -19.08 2.31 -9.89
CA PRO A 119 -18.16 1.27 -9.48
C PRO A 119 -18.01 0.23 -10.60
N PHE A 120 -16.78 -0.24 -10.83
CA PHE A 120 -16.46 -1.28 -11.81
C PHE A 120 -15.23 -2.10 -11.40
#